data_AF-U2N7D3-F1
#
_entry.id   AF-U2N7D3-F1
#
_cell.length_a   1.000
_cell.length_b   1.000
_cell.length_c   1.000
_cell.angle_alpha   90.00
_cell.angle_beta   90.00
_cell.angle_gamma   90.00
#
_symmetry.space_group_name_H-M   'P 1'
#
loop_
_entity.id
_entity.type
_entity.pdbx_description
1 polymer ?
#
loop_
_entity_poly.entity_id
_entity_poly.type
_entity_poly.pdbx_seq_one_letter_code
_entity_poly.pdbx_strand_id
1 'polypeptide(L)'
;MKKFDVKEHTKKYYEISKKAGNGTFPNKKIAKAGSVVGLGIGGVLIGVGIIGVATGSVYGLGACIAGITTGASNIYNLKRIKRNSSV
;
A
#
# COMPACT_ATOMS: atom_id res chain seq x y z
N MET A 1 21.47 20.84 20.12
CA MET A 1 20.32 19.93 19.87
C MET A 1 19.05 20.75 19.77
N LYS A 2 18.23 20.59 18.72
CA LYS A 2 16.89 21.20 18.65
C LYS A 2 16.03 20.61 19.79
N LYS A 3 15.38 21.45 20.59
CA LYS A 3 14.43 21.00 21.61
C LYS A 3 13.24 20.34 20.90
N PHE A 4 12.96 19.09 21.25
CA PHE A 4 11.84 18.33 20.70
C PHE A 4 10.53 18.80 21.36
N ASP A 5 9.63 19.42 20.59
CA ASP A 5 8.31 19.83 21.08
C ASP A 5 7.27 18.75 20.80
N VAL A 6 6.82 18.09 21.87
CA VAL A 6 5.83 17.00 21.84
C VAL A 6 4.48 17.48 21.30
N LYS A 7 4.08 18.74 21.57
CA LYS A 7 2.79 19.30 21.12
C LYS A 7 2.81 19.54 19.62
N GLU A 8 3.91 20.07 19.08
CA GLU A 8 4.09 20.26 17.64
C GLU A 8 4.07 18.92 16.89
N HIS A 9 4.76 17.92 17.44
CA HIS A 9 4.76 16.56 16.89
C HIS A 9 3.36 15.95 16.83
N THR A 10 2.61 16.04 17.92
CA THR A 10 1.24 15.50 18.00
C THR A 10 0.31 16.19 16.99
N LYS A 11 0.37 17.52 16.90
CA LYS A 11 -0.43 18.30 15.95
C LYS A 11 -0.14 17.89 14.50
N LYS A 12 1.13 17.70 14.15
CA LYS A 12 1.56 17.28 12.82
C LYS A 12 0.95 15.93 12.42
N TYR A 13 1.03 14.92 13.28
CA TYR A 13 0.47 13.60 12.99
C TYR A 13 -1.05 13.62 12.92
N TYR A 14 -1.71 14.39 13.78
CA TYR A 14 -3.15 14.59 13.72
C TYR A 14 -3.59 15.17 12.38
N GLU A 15 -2.90 16.21 11.88
CA GLU A 15 -3.19 16.79 10.57
C GLU A 15 -2.95 15.81 9.42
N ILE A 16 -1.90 14.98 9.49
CA ILE A 16 -1.64 13.93 8.49
C ILE A 16 -2.77 12.91 8.48
N SER A 17 -3.19 12.42 9.64
CA SER A 17 -4.30 11.47 9.79
C SER A 17 -5.62 12.07 9.25
N LYS A 18 -5.89 13.35 9.54
CA LYS A 18 -7.07 14.05 9.01
C LYS A 18 -7.03 14.15 7.49
N LYS A 19 -5.88 14.49 6.89
CA LYS A 19 -5.71 14.51 5.43
C LYS A 19 -5.82 13.11 4.81
N ALA A 20 -5.35 12.07 5.50
CA ALA A 20 -5.48 10.68 5.06
C ALA A 20 -6.95 10.22 5.07
N GLY A 21 -7.71 10.54 6.12
CA GLY A 21 -9.15 10.30 6.21
C GLY A 21 -9.92 11.01 5.10
N ASN A 22 -9.54 12.26 4.78
CA ASN A 22 -10.13 13.03 3.69
C ASN A 22 -9.64 12.60 2.29
N GLY A 23 -8.70 11.66 2.20
CA GLY A 23 -8.13 11.20 0.92
C GLY A 23 -7.24 12.22 0.20
N THR A 24 -6.79 13.26 0.90
CA THR A 24 -5.87 14.30 0.37
C THR A 24 -4.41 14.05 0.72
N PHE A 25 -4.13 13.03 1.54
CA PHE A 25 -2.79 12.53 1.85
C PHE A 25 -2.73 10.99 1.74
N PRO A 26 -1.62 10.41 1.25
CA PRO A 26 -0.45 11.09 0.66
C PRO A 26 -0.75 11.74 -0.69
N ASN A 27 0.20 12.51 -1.24
CA ASN A 27 0.07 13.10 -2.58
C ASN A 27 -0.24 12.00 -3.61
N LYS A 28 -1.18 12.26 -4.52
CA LYS A 28 -1.59 11.37 -5.63
C LYS A 28 -0.40 10.73 -6.37
N LYS A 29 0.68 11.48 -6.62
CA LYS A 29 1.88 10.95 -7.29
C LYS A 29 2.58 9.87 -6.47
N ILE A 30 2.75 10.12 -5.16
CA ILE A 30 3.38 9.18 -4.23
C ILE A 30 2.48 7.96 -4.04
N ALA A 31 1.18 8.17 -3.88
CA ALA A 31 0.20 7.09 -3.75
C ALA A 31 0.21 6.18 -4.99
N LYS A 32 0.26 6.77 -6.19
CA LYS A 32 0.35 6.03 -7.45
C LYS A 32 1.64 5.21 -7.54
N ALA A 33 2.79 5.81 -7.24
CA ALA A 33 4.08 5.11 -7.25
C ALA A 33 4.08 3.94 -6.25
N GLY A 34 3.61 4.18 -5.02
CA GLY A 34 3.48 3.14 -4.00
C GLY A 34 2.58 1.99 -4.45
N SER A 35 1.45 2.27 -5.10
CA SER A 35 0.58 1.21 -5.61
C SER A 35 1.16 0.42 -6.79
N VAL A 36 1.98 1.05 -7.65
CA VAL A 36 2.70 0.32 -8.71
C VAL A 36 3.74 -0.62 -8.11
N VAL A 37 4.51 -0.17 -7.11
CA VAL A 37 5.46 -1.02 -6.38
C VAL A 37 4.73 -2.17 -5.67
N GLY A 38 3.61 -1.86 -5.00
CA GLY A 38 2.76 -2.86 -4.35
C GLY A 38 2.23 -3.93 -5.31
N LEU A 39 1.87 -3.56 -6.55
CA LEU A 39 1.53 -4.52 -7.59
C LEU A 39 2.70 -5.43 -7.96
N GLY A 40 3.90 -4.88 -8.10
CA GLY A 40 5.12 -5.65 -8.34
C GLY A 40 5.37 -6.68 -7.24
N ILE A 41 5.29 -6.27 -5.97
CA ILE A 41 5.42 -7.16 -4.81
C ILE A 41 4.33 -8.25 -4.83
N GLY A 42 3.09 -7.89 -5.13
CA GLY A 42 1.99 -8.84 -5.28
C GLY A 42 2.28 -9.90 -6.35
N GLY A 43 2.81 -9.49 -7.51
CA GLY A 43 3.22 -10.40 -8.57
C GLY A 43 4.34 -11.37 -8.14
N VAL A 44 5.36 -10.88 -7.44
CA VAL A 44 6.45 -11.71 -6.91
C VAL A 44 5.91 -12.74 -5.90
N LEU A 45 5.02 -12.32 -4.98
CA LEU A 45 4.40 -13.23 -4.01
C LEU A 45 3.59 -14.33 -4.68
N ILE A 46 2.84 -14.02 -5.74
CA ILE A 46 2.12 -15.03 -6.53
C ILE A 46 3.13 -15.98 -7.20
N GLY A 47 4.18 -15.47 -7.82
CA GLY A 47 5.21 -16.31 -8.47
C GLY A 47 5.89 -17.28 -7.50
N VAL A 48 6.34 -16.77 -6.35
CA VAL A 48 6.94 -17.59 -5.27
C VAL A 48 5.91 -18.56 -4.70
N GLY A 49 4.65 -18.14 -4.55
CA GLY A 49 3.57 -18.99 -4.08
C GLY A 49 3.29 -20.16 -5.02
N ILE A 50 3.25 -19.93 -6.33
CA ILE A 50 3.08 -20.98 -7.34
C ILE A 50 4.23 -22.00 -7.26
N ILE A 51 5.48 -21.54 -7.15
CA ILE A 51 6.64 -22.42 -6.97
C ILE A 51 6.53 -23.21 -5.65
N GLY A 52 6.10 -22.55 -4.57
CA GLY A 52 5.86 -23.19 -3.28
C GLY A 52 4.79 -24.28 -3.34
N VAL A 53 3.66 -24.03 -4.02
CA VAL A 53 2.60 -25.03 -4.23
C VAL A 53 3.12 -26.19 -5.08
N ALA A 54 3.83 -25.90 -6.17
CA ALA A 54 4.39 -26.93 -7.05
C ALA A 54 5.41 -27.84 -6.36
N THR A 55 6.11 -27.33 -5.34
CA THR A 55 7.08 -28.09 -4.52
C THR A 55 6.48 -28.71 -3.27
N GLY A 56 5.17 -28.62 -3.06
CA GLY A 56 4.48 -29.18 -1.89
C GLY A 56 4.70 -28.40 -0.58
N SER A 57 5.19 -27.15 -0.67
CA SER A 57 5.44 -26.31 0.50
C SER A 57 4.16 -25.68 1.05
N VAL A 58 3.95 -25.82 2.36
CA VAL A 58 2.76 -25.31 3.08
C VAL A 58 2.61 -23.77 2.93
N TYR A 59 3.71 -23.03 2.80
CA TYR A 59 3.67 -21.58 2.63
C TYR A 59 3.20 -21.13 1.23
N GLY A 60 3.16 -22.03 0.23
CA GLY A 60 2.84 -21.67 -1.15
C GLY A 60 1.45 -21.07 -1.32
N LEU A 61 0.43 -21.70 -0.71
CA LEU A 61 -0.95 -21.17 -0.70
C LEU A 61 -1.04 -19.83 0.02
N GLY A 62 -0.35 -19.69 1.17
CA GLY A 62 -0.31 -18.44 1.92
C GLY A 62 0.30 -17.29 1.12
N ALA A 63 1.40 -17.56 0.41
CA ALA A 63 2.05 -16.58 -0.47
C ALA A 63 1.15 -16.16 -1.64
N CYS A 64 0.43 -17.10 -2.27
CA CYS A 64 -0.55 -16.80 -3.31
C CYS A 64 -1.68 -15.90 -2.79
N ILE A 65 -2.27 -16.22 -1.63
CA ILE A 65 -3.33 -15.41 -1.03
C ILE A 65 -2.80 -14.00 -0.72
N ALA A 66 -1.64 -13.90 -0.08
CA ALA A 66 -1.01 -12.61 0.24
C ALA A 66 -0.74 -11.78 -1.03
N GLY A 67 -0.25 -12.42 -2.10
CA GLY A 67 0.01 -11.79 -3.39
C GLY A 67 -1.26 -11.27 -4.06
N ILE A 68 -2.33 -12.07 -4.08
CA ILE A 68 -3.64 -11.67 -4.62
C ILE A 68 -4.22 -10.49 -3.82
N THR A 69 -4.24 -10.57 -2.49
CA THR A 69 -4.76 -9.49 -1.63
C THR A 69 -3.94 -8.19 -1.81
N THR A 70 -2.62 -8.32 -1.92
CA THR A 70 -1.73 -7.17 -2.19
C THR A 70 -2.00 -6.57 -3.56
N GLY A 71 -2.16 -7.39 -4.61
CA GLY A 71 -2.50 -6.91 -5.95
C GLY A 71 -3.86 -6.22 -5.98
N ALA A 72 -4.91 -6.87 -5.45
CA ALA A 72 -6.27 -6.35 -5.46
C ALA A 72 -6.39 -5.01 -4.72
N SER A 73 -5.79 -4.89 -3.54
CA SER A 73 -5.80 -3.64 -2.75
C SER A 73 -5.09 -2.48 -3.48
N ASN A 74 -3.97 -2.76 -4.15
CA ASN A 74 -3.24 -1.73 -4.91
C ASN A 74 -3.94 -1.35 -6.21
N ILE A 75 -4.61 -2.28 -6.90
CA ILE A 75 -5.48 -1.97 -8.05
C ILE A 75 -6.64 -1.07 -7.61
N TYR A 76 -7.29 -1.39 -6.49
CA TYR A 76 -8.35 -0.56 -5.93
C TYR A 76 -7.86 0.86 -5.62
N ASN A 77 -6.68 1.00 -5.00
CA ASN A 77 -6.07 2.29 -4.73
C ASN A 77 -5.79 3.09 -6.01
N LEU A 78 -5.25 2.46 -7.05
CA LEU A 78 -5.03 3.12 -8.35
C LEU A 78 -6.35 3.59 -8.98
N LYS A 79 -7.41 2.77 -8.92
CA LYS A 79 -8.75 3.16 -9.38
C LYS A 79 -9.30 4.36 -8.60
N ARG A 80 -9.17 4.36 -7.26
CA ARG A 80 -9.57 5.49 -6.40
C ARG A 80 -8.83 6.78 -6.76
N ILE A 81 -7.51 6.71 -6.92
CA ILE A 81 -6.67 7.87 -7.28
C ILE A 81 -7.04 8.42 -8.65
N LYS A 82 -7.27 7.53 -9.64
CA LYS A 82 -7.71 7.92 -10.99
C LYS A 82 -9.05 8.66 -10.93
N ARG A 83 -10.05 8.09 -10.25
CA ARG A 83 -11.38 8.72 -10.08
C ARG A 83 -11.29 10.11 -9.46
N ASN A 84 -10.50 10.27 -8.40
CA ASN A 84 -10.33 11.56 -7.71
C ASN A 84 -9.46 12.56 -8.49
N SER A 85 -8.89 12.19 -9.64
CA SER A 85 -8.11 13.06 -10.52
C SER A 85 -8.86 13.48 -11.78
N SER A 86 -10.04 12.91 -12.00
CA SER A 86 -10.96 13.23 -13.11
C SER A 86 -12.05 14.22 -12.70
N VAL A 87 -11.99 14.71 -11.46
CA VAL A 87 -12.77 15.82 -10.88
C VAL A 87 -11.76 16.92 -10.56
#